data_AF-A0A952DQT1-F1
#
_entry.id   AF-A0A952DQT1-F1
#
_cell.length_a   1.000
_cell.length_b   1.000
_cell.length_c   1.000
_cell.angle_alpha   90.00
_cell.angle_beta   90.00
_cell.angle_gamma   90.00
#
_symmetry.space_group_name_H-M   'P 1'
#
loop_
_entity.id
_entity.type
_entity.pdbx_description
1 polymer ?
#
loop_
_entity_poly.entity_id
_entity_poly.type
_entity_poly.pdbx_seq_one_letter_code
_entity_poly.pdbx_strand_id
1 'polypeptide(L)'
;MRTFAMIVAVGGILAAVPTLASTQAPSARLDARQALERSESAIGRTIGSYTLTTASGQSLGLASLREKPLVISLVYSACSSVCPVTTQHLIDAVDQANKVFGADRFNILTVGFDARNDTPVRMGQFASMQGIKASNWYVASADSATISALLRDLGFSYARIAGGFDHVTQTTILDRGGRVYRHVYGDDFPIRIFMEPLRDVVYGQTQPLTVSGIIDRIKFICTTFDPGAGRYKIDYGLIFGSSLGALSLLIFGFLIAREWRRTTRRA
;
A
#
# COMPACT_ATOMS: atom_id res chain seq x y z
N MET A 1 49.82 -58.96 -65.84
CA MET A 1 48.70 -59.31 -64.93
C MET A 1 49.03 -58.69 -63.58
N ARG A 2 48.39 -57.56 -63.22
CA ARG A 2 47.34 -57.46 -62.18
C ARG A 2 47.87 -57.96 -60.84
N THR A 3 48.15 -57.11 -59.85
CA THR A 3 47.10 -56.46 -59.03
C THR A 3 47.64 -55.25 -58.25
N PHE A 4 46.90 -54.14 -58.33
CA PHE A 4 47.00 -52.95 -57.47
C PHE A 4 46.33 -53.26 -56.12
N ALA A 5 47.03 -53.07 -55.00
CA ALA A 5 46.45 -53.11 -53.66
C ALA A 5 46.09 -51.67 -53.23
N MET A 6 44.79 -51.41 -53.15
CA MET A 6 44.19 -50.13 -52.84
C MET A 6 44.19 -49.93 -51.32
N ILE A 7 45.01 -49.01 -50.82
CA ILE A 7 45.00 -48.58 -49.40
C ILE A 7 43.76 -47.69 -49.21
N VAL A 8 42.76 -48.18 -48.49
CA VAL A 8 41.60 -47.40 -48.06
C VAL A 8 41.99 -46.59 -46.83
N ALA A 9 42.28 -45.30 -47.03
CA ALA A 9 42.41 -44.33 -45.95
C ALA A 9 41.01 -43.93 -45.47
N VAL A 10 40.60 -44.45 -44.30
CA VAL A 10 39.39 -44.02 -43.61
C VAL A 10 39.69 -42.66 -42.96
N GLY A 11 39.32 -41.57 -43.64
CA GLY A 11 39.37 -40.22 -43.11
C GLY A 11 38.30 -40.03 -42.03
N GLY A 12 38.71 -40.04 -40.77
CA GLY A 12 37.86 -39.64 -39.64
C GLY A 12 37.67 -38.12 -39.64
N ILE A 13 36.56 -37.66 -40.20
CA ILE A 13 36.11 -36.27 -40.05
C ILE A 13 35.53 -36.15 -38.64
N LEU A 14 36.34 -35.69 -37.67
CA LEU A 14 35.81 -35.17 -36.40
C LEU A 14 35.04 -33.88 -36.74
N ALA A 15 33.73 -34.01 -36.89
CA ALA A 15 32.84 -32.86 -36.89
C ALA A 15 32.86 -32.25 -35.47
N ALA A 16 33.60 -31.16 -35.31
CA ALA A 16 33.53 -30.34 -34.12
C ALA A 16 32.12 -29.72 -34.07
N VAL A 17 31.24 -30.33 -33.27
CA VAL A 17 29.93 -29.77 -32.94
C VAL A 17 30.21 -28.52 -32.09
N PRO A 18 29.88 -27.31 -32.57
CA PRO A 18 30.01 -26.13 -31.74
C PRO A 18 28.96 -26.26 -30.64
N THR A 19 29.40 -26.57 -29.43
CA THR A 19 28.57 -26.47 -28.24
C THR A 19 28.23 -24.99 -28.10
N LEU A 20 27.02 -24.62 -28.51
CA LEU A 20 26.39 -23.36 -28.14
C LEU A 20 26.25 -23.38 -26.61
N ALA A 21 27.29 -22.93 -25.92
CA ALA A 21 27.24 -22.59 -24.52
C ALA A 21 26.24 -21.44 -24.42
N SER A 22 25.00 -21.77 -24.10
CA SER A 22 23.97 -20.80 -23.80
C SER A 22 24.41 -20.07 -22.53
N THR A 23 25.06 -18.92 -22.70
CA THR A 23 25.36 -18.00 -21.61
C THR A 23 24.02 -17.52 -21.06
N GLN A 24 23.53 -18.21 -20.04
CA GLN A 24 22.40 -17.74 -19.25
C GLN A 24 22.80 -16.38 -18.68
N ALA A 25 22.17 -15.32 -19.19
CA ALA A 25 22.34 -13.98 -18.66
C ALA A 25 22.05 -14.04 -17.14
N PRO A 26 22.90 -13.44 -16.28
CA PRO A 26 22.63 -13.40 -14.85
C PRO A 26 21.25 -12.79 -14.63
N SER A 27 20.43 -13.43 -13.79
CA SER A 27 19.10 -12.96 -13.43
C SER A 27 19.18 -11.48 -13.04
N ALA A 28 18.69 -10.60 -13.90
CA ALA A 28 18.86 -9.17 -13.73
C ALA A 28 18.20 -8.75 -12.41
N ARG A 29 19.01 -8.25 -11.47
CA ARG A 29 18.50 -7.61 -10.26
C ARG A 29 17.64 -6.41 -10.67
N LEU A 30 16.67 -6.09 -9.84
CA LEU A 30 15.80 -4.95 -10.09
C LEU A 30 16.62 -3.66 -9.91
N ASP A 31 16.56 -2.75 -10.88
CA ASP A 31 17.09 -1.40 -10.69
C ASP A 31 16.17 -0.66 -9.72
N ALA A 32 16.65 -0.41 -8.50
CA ALA A 32 15.86 0.19 -7.43
C ALA A 32 15.38 1.61 -7.78
N ARG A 33 16.17 2.39 -8.55
CA ARG A 33 15.80 3.76 -8.93
C ARG A 33 14.66 3.74 -9.94
N GLN A 34 14.78 2.91 -10.97
CA GLN A 34 13.73 2.77 -11.98
C GLN A 34 12.45 2.18 -11.39
N ALA A 35 12.57 1.22 -10.47
CA ALA A 35 11.43 0.64 -9.77
C ALA A 35 10.71 1.69 -8.90
N LEU A 36 11.46 2.56 -8.21
CA LEU A 36 10.89 3.64 -7.42
C LEU A 36 10.22 4.70 -8.30
N GLU A 37 10.87 5.14 -9.37
CA GLU A 37 10.31 6.11 -10.32
C GLU A 37 9.00 5.60 -10.94
N ARG A 38 8.95 4.31 -11.30
CA ARG A 38 7.72 3.68 -11.80
C ARG A 38 6.63 3.62 -10.74
N SER A 39 6.99 3.31 -9.50
CA SER A 39 6.08 3.32 -8.36
C SER A 39 5.48 4.71 -8.14
N GLU A 40 6.32 5.74 -8.05
CA GLU A 40 5.90 7.13 -7.86
C GLU A 40 5.02 7.63 -9.01
N SER A 41 5.27 7.21 -10.25
CA SER A 41 4.43 7.55 -11.42
C SER A 41 2.99 7.02 -11.34
N ALA A 42 2.72 6.06 -10.44
CA ALA A 42 1.37 5.55 -10.19
C ALA A 42 0.57 6.43 -9.23
N ILE A 43 1.20 7.34 -8.49
CA ILE A 43 0.51 8.26 -7.59
C ILE A 43 -0.46 9.13 -8.40
N GLY A 44 -1.71 9.19 -7.94
CA GLY A 44 -2.81 9.84 -8.64
C GLY A 44 -3.52 8.97 -9.67
N ARG A 45 -3.07 7.74 -9.97
CA ARG A 45 -3.79 6.81 -10.85
C ARG A 45 -4.99 6.21 -10.12
N THR A 46 -6.14 6.08 -10.81
CA THR A 46 -7.28 5.31 -10.31
C THR A 46 -7.13 3.86 -10.71
N ILE A 47 -7.22 2.94 -9.75
CA ILE A 47 -7.08 1.51 -10.02
C ILE A 47 -8.33 0.95 -10.72
N GLY A 48 -8.13 -0.10 -11.51
CA GLY A 48 -9.21 -0.87 -12.11
C GLY A 48 -10.12 -1.58 -11.09
N SER A 49 -11.25 -2.10 -11.58
CA SER A 49 -12.10 -3.00 -10.81
C SER A 49 -11.61 -4.43 -11.00
N TYR A 50 -10.95 -4.96 -9.98
CA TYR A 50 -10.41 -6.32 -9.98
C TYR A 50 -11.21 -7.22 -9.03
N THR A 51 -11.32 -8.49 -9.39
CA THR A 51 -11.91 -9.52 -8.53
C THR A 51 -10.80 -10.41 -8.00
N LEU A 52 -10.72 -10.51 -6.68
CA LEU A 52 -9.77 -11.35 -5.96
C LEU A 52 -10.51 -12.51 -5.30
N THR A 53 -9.76 -13.49 -4.81
CA THR A 53 -10.26 -14.60 -4.01
C THR A 53 -9.64 -14.53 -2.62
N THR A 54 -10.47 -14.40 -1.59
CA THR A 54 -10.05 -14.35 -0.19
C THR A 54 -9.47 -15.70 0.24
N ALA A 55 -8.76 -15.72 1.38
CA ALA A 55 -8.31 -16.95 2.02
C ALA A 55 -9.44 -17.96 2.33
N SER A 56 -10.68 -17.49 2.50
CA SER A 56 -11.88 -18.34 2.68
C SER A 56 -12.47 -18.88 1.37
N GLY A 57 -11.88 -18.55 0.22
CA GLY A 57 -12.38 -18.94 -1.11
C GLY A 57 -13.52 -18.05 -1.63
N GLN A 58 -13.83 -16.95 -0.95
CA GLN A 58 -14.88 -16.03 -1.36
C GLN A 58 -14.38 -15.04 -2.42
N SER A 59 -15.25 -14.67 -3.34
CA SER A 59 -14.98 -13.62 -4.32
C SER A 59 -15.00 -12.25 -3.63
N LEU A 60 -13.95 -11.45 -3.84
CA LEU A 60 -13.77 -10.11 -3.29
C LEU A 60 -13.51 -9.12 -4.44
N GLY A 61 -14.51 -8.35 -4.81
CA GLY A 61 -14.32 -7.26 -5.77
C GLY A 61 -13.68 -6.05 -5.10
N LEU A 62 -12.59 -5.51 -5.63
CA LEU A 62 -11.99 -4.28 -5.09
C LEU A 62 -12.94 -3.09 -5.08
N ALA A 63 -13.93 -3.09 -5.99
CA ALA A 63 -14.99 -2.09 -6.01
C ALA A 63 -15.84 -2.08 -4.73
N SER A 64 -16.01 -3.23 -4.04
CA SER A 64 -16.78 -3.28 -2.79
C SER A 64 -16.01 -2.72 -1.59
N LEU A 65 -14.70 -2.53 -1.72
CA LEU A 65 -13.85 -1.90 -0.71
C LEU A 65 -13.74 -0.38 -0.87
N ARG A 66 -14.37 0.19 -1.91
CA ARG A 66 -14.46 1.64 -2.14
C ARG A 66 -15.32 2.33 -1.08
N GLU A 67 -15.44 3.65 -1.15
CA GLU A 67 -16.05 4.54 -0.13
C GLU A 67 -15.27 4.66 1.18
N LYS A 68 -14.34 3.74 1.42
CA LYS A 68 -13.34 3.80 2.49
C LYS A 68 -11.94 3.81 1.88
N PRO A 69 -10.97 4.50 2.51
CA PRO A 69 -9.58 4.32 2.14
C PRO A 69 -9.16 2.86 2.24
N LEU A 70 -8.32 2.44 1.30
CA LEU A 70 -7.84 1.06 1.20
C LEU A 70 -6.31 1.04 1.27
N VAL A 71 -5.78 0.30 2.22
CA VAL A 71 -4.34 0.02 2.33
C VAL A 71 -4.06 -1.30 1.65
N ILE A 72 -3.23 -1.31 0.61
CA ILE A 72 -2.83 -2.51 -0.13
C ILE A 72 -1.39 -2.87 0.23
N SER A 73 -1.20 -4.05 0.82
CA SER A 73 0.11 -4.64 1.10
C SER A 73 0.38 -5.79 0.13
N LEU A 74 1.47 -5.69 -0.63
CA LEU A 74 1.88 -6.72 -1.58
C LEU A 74 2.89 -7.65 -0.92
N VAL A 75 2.59 -8.94 -0.89
CA VAL A 75 3.45 -9.97 -0.30
C VAL A 75 3.61 -11.13 -1.27
N TYR A 76 4.55 -12.01 -1.00
CA TYR A 76 4.51 -13.36 -1.56
C TYR A 76 4.70 -14.37 -0.43
N SER A 77 3.86 -15.40 -0.40
CA SER A 77 3.69 -16.27 0.76
C SER A 77 4.92 -17.12 1.10
N ALA A 78 5.82 -17.32 0.14
CA ALA A 78 7.06 -18.08 0.32
C ALA A 78 8.23 -17.27 0.92
N CYS A 79 8.05 -15.95 1.09
CA CYS A 79 9.03 -15.04 1.65
C CYS A 79 9.28 -15.31 3.13
N SER A 80 10.50 -15.67 3.51
CA SER A 80 10.87 -15.99 4.90
C SER A 80 11.63 -14.89 5.64
N SER A 81 11.88 -13.75 4.99
CA SER A 81 12.68 -12.64 5.53
C SER A 81 11.86 -11.36 5.70
N VAL A 82 11.73 -10.58 4.63
CA VAL A 82 11.21 -9.20 4.68
C VAL A 82 9.69 -9.15 4.88
N CYS A 83 8.96 -10.05 4.24
CA CYS A 83 7.49 -9.99 4.20
C CYS A 83 6.84 -10.28 5.57
N PRO A 84 7.30 -11.29 6.36
CA PRO A 84 6.83 -11.47 7.73
C PRO A 84 7.07 -10.23 8.61
N VAL A 85 8.28 -9.66 8.58
CA VAL A 85 8.66 -8.48 9.39
C VAL A 85 7.80 -7.28 9.03
N THR A 86 7.69 -6.97 7.74
CA THR A 86 6.85 -5.86 7.26
C THR A 86 5.37 -6.06 7.63
N THR A 87 4.88 -7.31 7.61
CA THR A 87 3.50 -7.62 8.00
C THR A 87 3.27 -7.39 9.50
N GLN A 88 4.22 -7.73 10.37
CA GLN A 88 4.12 -7.44 11.80
C GLN A 88 4.08 -5.94 12.09
N HIS A 89 4.95 -5.16 11.43
CA HIS A 89 4.90 -3.70 11.58
C HIS A 89 3.59 -3.10 11.07
N LEU A 90 3.02 -3.65 9.98
CA LEU A 90 1.71 -3.26 9.50
C LEU A 90 0.59 -3.65 10.50
N ILE A 91 0.69 -4.79 11.18
CA ILE A 91 -0.25 -5.19 12.25
C ILE A 91 -0.24 -4.13 13.37
N ASP A 92 0.93 -3.76 13.87
CA ASP A 92 1.05 -2.75 14.92
C ASP A 92 0.47 -1.40 14.46
N ALA A 93 0.76 -0.99 13.22
CA ALA A 93 0.26 0.26 12.66
C ALA A 93 -1.27 0.26 12.50
N VAL A 94 -1.85 -0.86 12.05
CA VAL A 94 -3.31 -1.04 11.90
C VAL A 94 -4.00 -1.06 13.26
N ASP A 95 -3.43 -1.72 14.27
CA ASP A 95 -4.00 -1.74 15.62
C ASP A 95 -4.05 -0.33 16.24
N GLN A 96 -3.02 0.49 16.03
CA GLN A 96 -3.04 1.89 16.45
C GLN A 96 -4.03 2.72 15.64
N ALA A 97 -4.07 2.54 14.31
CA ALA A 97 -5.03 3.22 13.45
C ALA A 97 -6.48 2.89 13.83
N ASN A 98 -6.77 1.64 14.15
CA ASN A 98 -8.09 1.19 14.59
C ASN A 98 -8.50 1.84 15.92
N LYS A 99 -7.56 2.05 16.86
CA LYS A 99 -7.82 2.75 18.13
C LYS A 99 -8.11 4.25 17.93
N VAL A 100 -7.49 4.88 16.93
CA VAL A 100 -7.59 6.33 16.69
C VAL A 100 -8.76 6.67 15.78
N PHE A 101 -8.92 5.96 14.67
CA PHE A 101 -9.92 6.26 13.63
C PHE A 101 -11.19 5.43 13.81
N GLY A 102 -11.07 4.19 14.29
CA GLY A 102 -12.13 3.18 14.24
C GLY A 102 -11.93 2.21 13.09
N ALA A 103 -12.16 0.92 13.35
CA ALA A 103 -11.94 -0.16 12.37
C ALA A 103 -12.87 -0.09 11.15
N ASP A 104 -13.97 0.65 11.24
CA ASP A 104 -14.92 0.85 10.15
C ASP A 104 -14.51 1.99 9.20
N ARG A 105 -13.43 2.73 9.47
CA ARG A 105 -13.05 3.93 8.70
C ARG A 105 -12.13 3.66 7.51
N PHE A 106 -11.49 2.51 7.44
CA PHE A 106 -10.57 2.12 6.37
C PHE A 106 -10.49 0.59 6.28
N ASN A 107 -10.05 0.09 5.12
CA ASN A 107 -9.83 -1.33 4.88
C ASN A 107 -8.35 -1.61 4.62
N ILE A 108 -7.93 -2.84 4.91
CA ILE A 108 -6.60 -3.36 4.57
C ILE A 108 -6.77 -4.57 3.66
N LEU A 109 -5.94 -4.67 2.65
CA LEU A 109 -5.91 -5.79 1.74
C LEU A 109 -4.46 -6.24 1.53
N THR A 110 -4.16 -7.44 1.98
CA THR A 110 -2.90 -8.12 1.66
C THR A 110 -3.12 -9.01 0.43
N VAL A 111 -2.33 -8.81 -0.62
CA VAL A 111 -2.42 -9.59 -1.87
C VAL A 111 -1.10 -10.30 -2.15
N GLY A 112 -1.20 -11.60 -2.45
CA GLY A 112 -0.08 -12.39 -2.95
C GLY A 112 0.26 -12.04 -4.40
N PHE A 113 1.46 -11.54 -4.68
CA PHE A 113 1.85 -11.14 -6.04
C PHE A 113 2.48 -12.30 -6.85
N ASP A 114 2.90 -13.39 -6.22
CA ASP A 114 3.37 -14.58 -6.94
C ASP A 114 2.16 -15.45 -7.33
N ALA A 115 1.36 -14.98 -8.29
CA ALA A 115 0.07 -15.56 -8.68
C ALA A 115 0.10 -17.08 -8.97
N ARG A 116 1.27 -17.63 -9.31
CA ARG A 116 1.44 -19.08 -9.52
C ARG A 116 1.42 -19.87 -8.22
N ASN A 117 1.95 -19.31 -7.14
CA ASN A 117 2.16 -19.99 -5.86
C ASN A 117 1.28 -19.43 -4.75
N ASP A 118 0.87 -18.17 -4.81
CA ASP A 118 0.07 -17.51 -3.78
C ASP A 118 -1.42 -17.82 -3.95
N THR A 119 -1.79 -19.09 -3.75
CA THR A 119 -3.18 -19.54 -3.78
C THR A 119 -3.97 -19.04 -2.56
N PRO A 120 -5.31 -19.04 -2.59
CA PRO A 120 -6.13 -18.68 -1.43
C PRO A 120 -5.71 -19.41 -0.14
N VAL A 121 -5.41 -20.71 -0.26
CA VAL A 121 -4.97 -21.55 0.87
C VAL A 121 -3.63 -21.07 1.44
N ARG A 122 -2.64 -20.79 0.57
CA ARG A 122 -1.31 -20.34 1.01
C ARG A 122 -1.35 -18.94 1.60
N MET A 123 -2.18 -18.07 1.04
CA MET A 123 -2.44 -16.75 1.59
C MET A 123 -3.16 -16.82 2.96
N GLY A 124 -4.06 -17.78 3.14
CA GLY A 124 -4.67 -18.07 4.45
C GLY A 124 -3.67 -18.60 5.48
N GLN A 125 -2.75 -19.48 5.08
CA GLN A 125 -1.66 -19.94 5.93
C GLN A 125 -0.73 -18.80 6.33
N PHE A 126 -0.36 -17.94 5.38
CA PHE A 126 0.42 -16.73 5.65
C PHE A 126 -0.29 -15.85 6.67
N ALA A 127 -1.57 -15.54 6.47
CA ALA A 127 -2.36 -14.73 7.41
C ALA A 127 -2.39 -15.33 8.83
N SER A 128 -2.59 -16.64 8.93
CA SER A 128 -2.60 -17.36 10.20
C SER A 128 -1.25 -17.31 10.91
N MET A 129 -0.15 -17.57 10.18
CA MET A 129 1.21 -17.51 10.73
C MET A 129 1.59 -16.11 11.20
N GLN A 130 1.15 -15.07 10.48
CA GLN A 130 1.39 -13.68 10.88
C GLN A 130 0.42 -13.18 11.96
N GLY A 131 -0.65 -13.91 12.27
CA GLY A 131 -1.62 -13.50 13.29
C GLY A 131 -2.53 -12.36 12.85
N ILE A 132 -2.84 -12.24 11.55
CA ILE A 132 -3.77 -11.23 11.03
C ILE A 132 -5.19 -11.54 11.51
N LYS A 133 -5.75 -10.66 12.35
CA LYS A 133 -7.07 -10.85 13.00
C LYS A 133 -8.06 -9.70 12.83
N ALA A 134 -7.61 -8.56 12.30
CA ALA A 134 -8.44 -7.37 12.20
C ALA A 134 -9.61 -7.59 11.23
N SER A 135 -10.83 -7.20 11.64
CA SER A 135 -12.05 -7.45 10.86
C SER A 135 -12.14 -6.65 9.57
N ASN A 136 -11.40 -5.54 9.48
CA ASN A 136 -11.25 -4.72 8.27
C ASN A 136 -10.06 -5.15 7.39
N TRP A 137 -9.43 -6.29 7.68
CA TRP A 137 -8.28 -6.80 6.95
C TRP A 137 -8.63 -8.04 6.13
N TYR A 138 -8.49 -7.91 4.81
CA TYR A 138 -8.69 -8.97 3.85
C TYR A 138 -7.35 -9.51 3.38
N VAL A 139 -7.23 -10.84 3.25
CA VAL A 139 -6.07 -11.49 2.65
C VAL A 139 -6.54 -12.27 1.44
N ALA A 140 -5.96 -11.98 0.28
CA ALA A 140 -6.47 -12.46 -1.00
C ALA A 140 -5.37 -12.85 -1.99
N SER A 141 -5.82 -13.55 -3.03
CA SER A 141 -5.05 -14.01 -4.18
C SER A 141 -5.84 -13.75 -5.45
N ALA A 142 -5.22 -13.87 -6.61
CA ALA A 142 -5.88 -13.77 -7.91
C ALA A 142 -5.08 -14.49 -8.99
N ASP A 143 -5.69 -14.64 -10.17
CA ASP A 143 -5.01 -15.16 -11.34
C ASP A 143 -3.90 -14.20 -11.84
N SER A 144 -3.02 -14.74 -12.69
CA SER A 144 -1.85 -14.01 -13.20
C SER A 144 -2.21 -12.74 -13.98
N ALA A 145 -3.31 -12.73 -14.75
CA ALA A 145 -3.71 -11.57 -15.54
C ALA A 145 -4.21 -10.44 -14.62
N THR A 146 -5.03 -10.79 -13.63
CA THR A 146 -5.54 -9.86 -12.61
C THR A 146 -4.41 -9.28 -11.77
N ILE A 147 -3.51 -10.13 -11.25
CA ILE A 147 -2.34 -9.66 -10.47
C ILE A 147 -1.47 -8.75 -11.33
N SER A 148 -1.13 -9.15 -12.56
CA SER A 148 -0.32 -8.34 -13.46
C SER A 148 -0.93 -6.96 -13.74
N ALA A 149 -2.26 -6.89 -13.92
CA ALA A 149 -2.97 -5.63 -14.09
C ALA A 149 -2.94 -4.76 -12.82
N LEU A 150 -3.23 -5.35 -11.66
CA LEU A 150 -3.15 -4.65 -10.38
C LEU A 150 -1.76 -4.07 -10.11
N LEU A 151 -0.70 -4.85 -10.33
CA LEU A 151 0.68 -4.39 -10.12
C LEU A 151 1.04 -3.24 -11.06
N ARG A 152 0.56 -3.24 -12.31
CA ARG A 152 0.75 -2.11 -13.25
C ARG A 152 0.07 -0.85 -12.74
N ASP A 153 -1.16 -0.96 -12.24
CA ASP A 153 -1.89 0.18 -11.70
C ASP A 153 -1.19 0.78 -10.48
N LEU A 154 -0.65 -0.08 -9.60
CA LEU A 154 0.09 0.31 -8.41
C LEU A 154 1.55 0.73 -8.67
N GLY A 155 2.03 0.63 -9.92
CA GLY A 155 3.43 0.93 -10.27
C GLY A 155 4.45 -0.04 -9.65
N PHE A 156 4.00 -1.20 -9.15
CA PHE A 156 4.86 -2.16 -8.47
C PHE A 156 5.71 -2.95 -9.46
N SER A 157 6.99 -3.15 -9.11
CA SER A 157 7.95 -3.89 -9.92
C SER A 157 8.68 -4.92 -9.08
N TYR A 158 8.91 -6.09 -9.67
CA TYR A 158 9.69 -7.17 -9.09
C TYR A 158 10.50 -7.88 -10.17
N ALA A 159 11.62 -8.48 -9.78
CA ALA A 159 12.44 -9.36 -10.60
C ALA A 159 12.57 -10.72 -9.91
N ARG A 160 12.57 -11.81 -10.69
CA ARG A 160 12.81 -13.15 -10.14
C ARG A 160 14.31 -13.36 -9.99
N ILE A 161 14.74 -13.77 -8.80
CA ILE A 161 16.13 -14.08 -8.49
C ILE A 161 16.25 -15.50 -7.95
N ALA A 162 17.47 -16.02 -7.83
CA ALA A 162 17.70 -17.31 -7.18
C ALA A 162 17.14 -17.28 -5.75
N GLY A 163 16.20 -18.18 -5.45
CA GLY A 163 15.62 -18.32 -4.11
C GLY A 163 14.45 -17.37 -3.79
N GLY A 164 13.98 -16.53 -4.73
CA GLY A 164 12.82 -15.67 -4.46
C GLY A 164 12.62 -14.54 -5.48
N PHE A 165 12.27 -13.36 -4.94
CA PHE A 165 12.02 -12.15 -5.72
C PHE A 165 12.76 -10.97 -5.13
N ASP A 166 13.33 -10.15 -6.00
CA ASP A 166 13.85 -8.83 -5.72
C ASP A 166 12.75 -7.81 -6.04
N HIS A 167 12.29 -7.06 -5.04
CA HIS A 167 11.20 -6.11 -5.22
C HIS A 167 11.33 -4.94 -4.24
N VAL A 168 10.70 -3.82 -4.58
CA VAL A 168 10.58 -2.69 -3.66
C VAL A 168 9.59 -3.07 -2.56
N THR A 169 9.89 -2.77 -1.30
CA THR A 169 8.91 -2.83 -0.21
C THR A 169 7.96 -1.66 -0.38
N GLN A 170 6.75 -1.93 -0.86
CA GLN A 170 5.76 -0.91 -1.18
C GLN A 170 4.41 -1.31 -0.59
N THR A 171 3.90 -0.51 0.34
CA THR A 171 2.50 -0.53 0.75
C THR A 171 1.79 0.68 0.17
N THR A 172 0.63 0.49 -0.44
CA THR A 172 -0.08 1.55 -1.17
C THR A 172 -1.34 1.96 -0.42
N ILE A 173 -1.53 3.26 -0.23
CA ILE A 173 -2.75 3.82 0.34
C ILE A 173 -3.59 4.39 -0.81
N LEU A 174 -4.81 3.91 -0.94
CA LEU A 174 -5.82 4.44 -1.85
C LEU A 174 -6.80 5.33 -1.10
N ASP A 175 -7.28 6.37 -1.77
CA ASP A 175 -8.42 7.13 -1.29
C ASP A 175 -9.75 6.38 -1.48
N ARG A 176 -10.87 6.99 -1.05
CA ARG A 176 -12.22 6.42 -1.17
C ARG A 176 -12.67 6.13 -2.59
N GLY A 177 -12.12 6.87 -3.57
CA GLY A 177 -12.40 6.71 -4.99
C GLY A 177 -11.57 5.61 -5.65
N GLY A 178 -10.64 4.98 -4.91
CA GLY A 178 -9.70 4.01 -5.45
C GLY A 178 -8.55 4.66 -6.22
N ARG A 179 -8.22 5.91 -5.93
CA ARG A 179 -7.03 6.58 -6.47
C ARG A 179 -5.83 6.32 -5.57
N VAL A 180 -4.69 6.01 -6.17
CA VAL A 180 -3.40 5.90 -5.47
C VAL A 180 -3.07 7.25 -4.84
N TYR A 181 -3.15 7.33 -3.52
CA TYR A 181 -2.88 8.55 -2.77
C TYR A 181 -1.40 8.65 -2.41
N ARG A 182 -0.84 7.55 -1.87
CA ARG A 182 0.56 7.51 -1.45
C ARG A 182 1.10 6.09 -1.38
N HIS A 183 2.39 5.95 -1.63
CA HIS A 183 3.15 4.74 -1.33
C HIS A 183 3.97 4.94 -0.05
N VAL A 184 3.99 3.93 0.80
CA VAL A 184 4.85 3.80 1.97
C VAL A 184 5.92 2.78 1.62
N TYR A 185 7.17 3.22 1.65
CA TYR A 185 8.33 2.40 1.32
C TYR A 185 9.09 1.96 2.58
N GLY A 186 9.82 0.86 2.49
CA GLY A 186 10.60 0.30 3.59
C GLY A 186 9.85 -0.79 4.36
N ASP A 187 10.62 -1.50 5.18
CA ASP A 187 10.22 -2.59 6.06
C ASP A 187 9.88 -2.12 7.48
N ASP A 188 10.56 -1.08 7.98
CA ASP A 188 10.40 -0.56 9.35
C ASP A 188 9.05 0.13 9.67
N PHE A 189 8.15 0.24 8.68
CA PHE A 189 6.78 0.77 8.73
C PHE A 189 6.47 1.73 9.91
N PRO A 190 7.21 2.86 10.07
CA PRO A 190 7.07 3.69 11.25
C PRO A 190 5.66 4.28 11.29
N ILE A 191 4.96 4.10 12.43
CA ILE A 191 3.55 4.44 12.63
C ILE A 191 3.19 5.83 12.06
N ARG A 192 4.10 6.80 12.18
CA ARG A 192 3.90 8.17 11.68
C ARG A 192 3.70 8.23 10.16
N ILE A 193 4.51 7.50 9.38
CA ILE A 193 4.47 7.50 7.91
C ILE A 193 3.21 6.78 7.39
N PHE A 194 2.62 5.90 8.19
CA PHE A 194 1.33 5.28 7.87
C PHE A 194 0.14 6.16 8.31
N MET A 195 0.16 6.66 9.55
CA MET A 195 -0.97 7.35 10.17
C MET A 195 -1.29 8.70 9.54
N GLU A 196 -0.27 9.46 9.14
CA GLU A 196 -0.46 10.77 8.53
C GLU A 196 -1.22 10.68 7.18
N PRO A 197 -0.74 9.94 6.17
CA PRO A 197 -1.47 9.82 4.91
C PRO A 197 -2.81 9.11 5.08
N LEU A 198 -2.91 8.13 5.98
CA LEU A 198 -4.18 7.47 6.25
C LEU A 198 -5.21 8.45 6.86
N ARG A 199 -4.80 9.29 7.80
CA ARG A 199 -5.65 10.37 8.34
C ARG A 199 -6.13 11.28 7.21
N ASP A 200 -5.24 11.68 6.32
CA ASP A 200 -5.58 12.61 5.24
C ASP A 200 -6.59 12.01 4.26
N VAL A 201 -6.54 10.71 3.96
CA VAL A 201 -7.60 10.08 3.15
C VAL A 201 -8.87 9.77 3.95
N VAL A 202 -8.77 9.50 5.26
CA VAL A 202 -9.93 9.27 6.14
C VAL A 202 -10.68 10.56 6.47
N TYR A 203 -10.05 11.74 6.41
CA TYR A 203 -10.71 13.01 6.80
C TYR A 203 -10.60 14.13 5.75
N GLY A 204 -9.62 14.08 4.85
CA GLY A 204 -9.11 15.23 4.11
C GLY A 204 -9.62 15.44 2.67
N GLN A 205 -10.67 14.76 2.20
CA GLN A 205 -11.20 15.04 0.85
C GLN A 205 -12.68 15.41 0.83
N THR A 206 -13.54 14.84 1.66
CA THR A 206 -14.98 15.20 1.67
C THR A 206 -15.61 14.67 2.94
N GLN A 207 -15.44 15.36 4.07
CA GLN A 207 -16.43 15.17 5.12
C GLN A 207 -17.61 16.11 4.80
N PRO A 208 -18.83 15.57 4.60
CA PRO A 208 -19.99 16.44 4.58
C PRO A 208 -20.02 17.25 5.88
N LEU A 209 -20.56 18.47 5.85
CA LEU A 209 -20.75 19.34 7.02
C LEU A 209 -21.80 18.75 7.98
N THR A 210 -21.55 17.54 8.47
CA THR A 210 -22.35 16.85 9.48
C THR A 210 -21.75 17.13 10.84
N VAL A 211 -22.57 17.08 11.89
CA VAL A 211 -22.13 17.31 13.27
C VAL A 211 -21.01 16.36 13.66
N SER A 212 -21.09 15.08 13.24
CA SER A 212 -20.01 14.10 13.46
C SER A 212 -18.72 14.49 12.74
N GLY A 213 -18.82 15.02 11.52
CA GLY A 213 -17.62 15.40 10.78
C GLY A 213 -16.92 16.64 11.35
N ILE A 214 -17.69 17.57 11.90
CA ILE A 214 -17.17 18.72 12.65
C ILE A 214 -16.48 18.26 13.94
N ILE A 215 -17.09 17.32 14.67
CA ILE A 215 -16.51 16.75 15.90
C ILE A 215 -15.20 16.01 15.59
N ASP A 216 -15.17 15.19 14.54
CA ASP A 216 -13.96 14.50 14.09
C ASP A 216 -12.85 15.53 13.80
N ARG A 217 -13.15 16.60 13.06
CA ARG A 217 -12.19 17.66 12.72
C ARG A 217 -11.63 18.37 13.96
N ILE A 218 -12.48 18.66 14.96
CA ILE A 218 -12.07 19.27 16.23
C ILE A 218 -11.20 18.32 17.05
N LYS A 219 -11.55 17.02 17.14
CA LYS A 219 -10.73 16.02 17.84
C LYS A 219 -9.32 15.94 17.27
N PHE A 220 -9.15 16.05 15.95
CA PHE A 220 -7.83 15.97 15.32
C PHE A 220 -7.01 17.26 15.38
N ILE A 221 -7.65 18.44 15.26
CA ILE A 221 -6.95 19.70 15.50
C ILE A 221 -6.38 19.70 16.92
N CYS A 222 -7.10 19.13 17.88
CA CYS A 222 -6.75 19.16 19.30
C CYS A 222 -5.98 17.94 19.81
N THR A 223 -5.47 17.06 18.94
CA THR A 223 -4.68 15.89 19.35
C THR A 223 -3.28 15.93 18.75
N THR A 224 -2.27 15.74 19.61
CA THR A 224 -0.86 15.71 19.22
C THR A 224 -0.35 14.26 19.29
N PHE A 225 0.38 13.81 18.27
CA PHE A 225 1.03 12.49 18.27
C PHE A 225 2.29 12.52 19.13
N ASP A 226 2.35 11.66 20.16
CA ASP A 226 3.51 11.52 21.03
C ASP A 226 4.46 10.43 20.49
N PRO A 227 5.67 10.79 20.02
CA PRO A 227 6.68 9.85 19.52
C PRO A 227 7.05 8.74 20.50
N GLY A 228 7.18 9.07 21.79
CA GLY A 228 7.77 8.18 22.79
C GLY A 228 6.79 7.15 23.30
N ALA A 229 5.49 7.48 23.27
CA ALA A 229 4.41 6.60 23.69
C ALA A 229 3.67 5.93 22.51
N GLY A 230 4.02 6.26 21.26
CA GLY A 230 3.41 5.67 20.06
C GLY A 230 1.91 5.91 19.92
N ARG A 231 1.36 6.95 20.57
CA ARG A 231 -0.09 7.20 20.67
C ARG A 231 -0.43 8.68 20.48
N TYR A 232 -1.64 8.94 20.01
CA TYR A 232 -2.22 10.29 19.99
C TYR A 232 -2.77 10.65 21.38
N LYS A 233 -2.44 11.83 21.89
CA LYS A 233 -2.99 12.37 23.14
C LYS A 233 -3.72 13.69 22.88
N ILE A 234 -4.75 13.96 23.67
CA ILE A 234 -5.46 15.24 23.59
C ILE A 234 -4.52 16.33 24.12
N ASP A 235 -4.28 17.33 23.29
CA ASP A 235 -3.53 18.53 23.65
C ASP A 235 -4.51 19.60 24.15
N TYR A 236 -4.66 19.66 25.47
CA TYR A 236 -5.53 20.64 26.10
C TYR A 236 -5.08 22.08 25.82
N GLY A 237 -3.78 22.32 25.64
CA GLY A 237 -3.28 23.66 25.28
C GLY A 237 -3.84 24.12 23.95
N LEU A 238 -3.92 23.22 22.98
CA LEU A 238 -4.49 23.50 21.67
C LEU A 238 -6.02 23.65 21.71
N ILE A 239 -6.72 22.87 22.55
CA ILE A 239 -8.16 23.04 22.83
C ILE A 239 -8.44 24.42 23.40
N PHE A 240 -7.79 24.77 24.50
CA PHE A 240 -8.05 26.03 25.21
C PHE A 240 -7.63 27.22 24.36
N GLY A 241 -6.47 27.14 23.70
CA GLY A 241 -5.99 28.18 22.78
C GLY A 241 -6.95 28.43 21.62
N SER A 242 -7.41 27.37 20.94
CA SER A 242 -8.38 27.49 19.84
C SER A 242 -9.73 28.02 20.33
N SER A 243 -10.19 27.61 21.51
CA SER A 243 -11.47 28.06 22.09
C SER A 243 -11.42 29.54 22.49
N LEU A 244 -10.35 29.98 23.14
CA LEU A 244 -10.10 31.39 23.48
C LEU A 244 -10.00 32.25 22.21
N GLY A 245 -9.29 31.76 21.18
CA GLY A 245 -9.18 32.43 19.89
C GLY A 245 -10.53 32.59 19.19
N ALA A 246 -11.34 31.53 19.14
CA ALA A 246 -12.68 31.57 18.55
C ALA A 246 -13.61 32.53 19.31
N LEU A 247 -13.58 32.51 20.64
CA LEU A 247 -14.36 33.44 21.47
C LEU A 247 -13.97 34.90 21.22
N SER A 248 -12.67 35.18 21.13
CA SER A 248 -12.15 36.52 20.83
C SER A 248 -12.65 37.03 19.47
N LEU A 249 -12.58 36.18 18.43
CA LEU A 249 -13.07 36.52 17.09
C LEU A 249 -14.59 36.76 17.06
N LEU A 250 -15.38 35.99 17.81
CA LEU A 250 -16.82 36.18 17.91
C LEU A 250 -17.18 37.49 18.61
N ILE A 251 -16.49 37.84 19.70
CA ILE A 251 -16.69 39.10 20.42
C ILE A 251 -16.34 40.28 19.50
N PHE A 252 -15.19 40.23 18.84
CA PHE A 252 -14.73 41.30 17.96
C PHE A 252 -15.67 41.46 16.75
N GLY A 253 -16.08 40.36 16.13
CA GLY A 253 -17.06 40.34 15.05
C GLY A 253 -18.42 40.91 15.47
N PHE A 254 -18.88 40.60 16.68
CA PHE A 254 -20.12 41.18 17.23
C PHE A 254 -20.01 42.69 17.44
N LEU A 255 -18.88 43.18 17.98
CA LEU A 255 -18.65 44.61 18.18
C LEU A 255 -18.61 45.37 16.85
N ILE A 256 -17.91 44.84 15.86
CA ILE A 256 -17.88 45.41 14.49
C ILE A 256 -19.29 45.43 13.90
N ALA A 257 -20.03 44.32 13.96
CA ALA A 257 -21.38 44.25 13.42
C ALA A 257 -22.35 45.22 14.13
N ARG A 258 -22.22 45.37 15.45
CA ARG A 258 -22.98 46.33 16.25
C ARG A 258 -22.69 47.76 15.82
N GLU A 259 -21.42 48.12 15.65
CA GLU A 259 -21.04 49.48 15.29
C GLU A 259 -21.38 49.80 13.83
N TRP A 260 -21.24 48.83 12.94
CA TRP A 260 -21.66 48.97 11.55
C TRP A 260 -23.17 49.19 11.43
N ARG A 261 -23.98 48.44 12.18
CA ARG A 261 -25.44 48.66 12.24
C ARG A 261 -25.82 50.03 12.81
N ARG A 262 -25.01 50.59 13.71
CA ARG A 262 -25.25 51.92 14.29
C ARG A 262 -24.94 53.04 13.31
N THR A 263 -23.86 52.90 12.54
CA THR A 263 -23.48 53.88 11.50
C THR A 263 -24.47 53.87 10.34
N THR A 264 -24.90 52.71 9.85
CA THR A 264 -25.93 52.62 8.79
C THR A 264 -27.33 53.06 9.22
N ARG A 265 -27.62 53.18 10.52
CA ARG A 265 -28.89 53.73 11.03
C ARG A 265 -28.87 55.26 11.20
N ARG A 266 -27.68 55.87 11.12
CA ARG A 266 -27.47 57.31 11.29
C ARG A 266 -27.22 58.04 9.95
N ALA A 267 -26.94 57.29 8.89
CA ALA A 267 -26.95 57.76 7.50
C ALA A 267 -28.35 57.55 6.91
#